data_AF-A0A953DX43-F1
#
_entry.id   AF-A0A953DX43-F1
#
_cell.length_a   1.000
_cell.length_b   1.000
_cell.length_c   1.000
_cell.angle_alpha   90.00
_cell.angle_beta   90.00
_cell.angle_gamma   90.00
#
_symmetry.space_group_name_H-M   'P 1'
#
loop_
_entity.id
_entity.type
_entity.pdbx_description
1 polymer ?
#
loop_
_entity_poly.entity_id
_entity_poly.type
_entity_poly.pdbx_seq_one_letter_code
_entity_poly.pdbx_strand_id
1 'polypeptide(L)'
;MNRMTRRAAARLIGGAAIGSLVPMKASRGQGTRESLDVVARAIPVSGEKLPVIGLGTWRAFDVDPAADTRRQLQEVLSLFVKLGGRVVDTSPMYGRAEEVIGDLISTLGIR
;
A
#
# COMPACT_ATOMS: atom_id res chain seq x y z
N MET A 1 -42.63 -50.97 7.07
CA MET A 1 -42.06 -49.65 7.39
C MET A 1 -41.69 -49.62 8.87
N ASN A 2 -40.44 -49.96 9.21
CA ASN A 2 -39.98 -50.00 10.61
C ASN A 2 -39.87 -48.58 11.18
N ARG A 3 -40.68 -48.26 12.20
CA ARG A 3 -40.60 -46.99 12.92
C ARG A 3 -39.38 -47.00 13.83
N MET A 4 -38.42 -46.12 13.56
CA MET A 4 -37.33 -45.85 14.50
C MET A 4 -37.89 -45.31 15.82
N THR A 5 -37.50 -45.92 16.94
CA THR A 5 -37.89 -45.46 18.27
C THR A 5 -36.89 -44.42 18.80
N ARG A 6 -37.36 -43.51 19.65
CA ARG A 6 -36.56 -42.38 20.21
C ARG A 6 -35.24 -42.83 20.87
N ARG A 7 -35.18 -44.07 21.35
CA ARG A 7 -34.00 -44.71 21.93
C ARG A 7 -32.89 -45.01 20.91
N ALA A 8 -33.24 -45.26 19.64
CA ALA A 8 -32.29 -45.48 18.56
C ALA A 8 -31.63 -44.17 18.09
N ALA A 9 -32.36 -43.06 18.13
CA ALA A 9 -31.83 -41.73 17.83
C ALA A 9 -30.78 -41.27 18.86
N ALA A 10 -31.02 -41.52 20.16
CA ALA A 10 -30.09 -41.14 21.22
C ALA A 10 -28.73 -41.88 21.15
N ARG A 11 -28.73 -43.13 20.65
CA ARG A 11 -27.48 -43.90 20.45
C ARG A 11 -26.62 -43.38 19.29
N LEU A 12 -27.22 -42.72 18.29
CA LEU A 12 -26.49 -42.06 17.20
C LEU A 12 -25.85 -40.73 17.63
N ILE A 13 -26.41 -40.07 18.65
CA ILE A 13 -25.86 -38.80 19.17
C ILE A 13 -24.74 -39.06 20.19
N GLY A 14 -24.80 -40.15 20.97
CA GLY A 14 -23.78 -40.48 21.97
C GLY A 14 -22.47 -41.09 21.42
N GLY A 15 -22.44 -41.51 20.15
CA GLY A 15 -21.29 -42.20 19.54
C GLY A 15 -20.30 -41.32 18.78
N ALA A 16 -20.60 -40.03 18.59
CA ALA A 16 -19.77 -39.11 17.78
C ALA A 16 -18.94 -38.12 18.62
N ALA A 17 -18.67 -38.44 19.89
CA ALA A 17 -17.94 -37.54 20.81
C ALA A 17 -16.45 -37.90 21.00
N ILE A 18 -15.90 -38.87 20.25
CA ILE A 18 -14.49 -39.24 20.37
C ILE A 18 -13.87 -39.24 18.98
N GLY A 19 -13.20 -38.13 18.62
CA GLY A 19 -12.25 -38.13 17.50
C GLY A 19 -12.49 -37.09 16.42
N SER A 20 -12.42 -35.81 16.75
CA SER A 20 -11.87 -34.79 15.83
C SER A 20 -11.61 -33.48 16.57
N LEU A 21 -10.66 -33.49 17.50
CA LEU A 21 -9.92 -32.28 17.88
C LEU A 21 -9.00 -31.91 16.71
N VAL A 22 -9.55 -31.29 15.67
CA VAL A 22 -8.74 -30.56 14.70
C VAL A 22 -8.38 -29.24 15.39
N PRO A 23 -7.08 -28.91 15.56
CA PRO A 23 -6.75 -27.57 16.00
C PRO A 23 -7.17 -26.63 14.87
N MET A 24 -8.24 -25.86 15.09
CA MET A 24 -8.48 -24.66 14.30
C MET A 24 -7.25 -23.79 14.50
N LYS A 25 -6.31 -23.84 13.55
CA LYS A 25 -5.35 -22.75 13.40
C LYS A 25 -6.20 -21.51 13.23
N ALA A 26 -6.27 -20.69 14.28
CA ALA A 26 -6.73 -19.33 14.15
C ALA A 26 -5.92 -18.75 13.00
N SER A 27 -6.57 -18.58 11.85
CA SER A 27 -6.02 -17.82 10.75
C SER A 27 -5.89 -16.42 11.32
N ARG A 28 -4.69 -16.12 11.84
CA ARG A 28 -4.29 -14.80 12.22
C ARG A 28 -4.46 -14.04 10.92
N GLY A 29 -5.55 -13.26 10.82
CA GLY A 29 -5.79 -12.40 9.70
C GLY A 29 -4.55 -11.53 9.55
N GLN A 30 -3.65 -11.96 8.67
CA GLN A 30 -2.72 -11.08 8.03
C GLN A 30 -3.67 -10.14 7.32
N GLY A 31 -3.94 -8.98 7.92
CA GLY A 31 -4.47 -7.87 7.17
C GLY A 31 -3.53 -7.77 5.99
N THR A 32 -4.02 -8.20 4.82
CA THR A 32 -3.40 -7.86 3.56
C THR A 32 -3.26 -6.36 3.67
N ARG A 33 -2.01 -5.88 3.76
CA ARG A 33 -1.76 -4.52 3.29
C ARG A 33 -2.33 -4.56 1.89
N GLU A 34 -3.51 -3.99 1.70
CA GLU A 34 -3.95 -3.65 0.36
C GLU A 34 -2.85 -2.75 -0.15
N SER A 35 -1.93 -3.34 -0.91
CA SER A 35 -1.09 -2.58 -1.80
C SER A 35 -2.10 -1.80 -2.63
N LEU A 36 -2.14 -0.49 -2.43
CA LEU A 36 -2.89 0.40 -3.31
C LEU A 36 -2.35 0.09 -4.70
N ASP A 37 -3.16 -0.60 -5.52
CA ASP A 37 -2.80 -0.89 -6.90
C ASP A 37 -2.82 0.45 -7.63
N VAL A 38 -1.67 1.10 -7.67
CA VAL A 38 -1.49 2.36 -8.37
C VAL A 38 -1.76 2.11 -9.84
N VAL A 39 -2.77 2.80 -10.36
CA VAL A 39 -3.10 2.75 -11.79
C VAL A 39 -1.86 3.18 -12.57
N ALA A 40 -1.38 2.30 -13.44
CA ALA A 40 -0.19 2.52 -14.24
C ALA A 40 -0.50 2.38 -15.73
N ARG A 41 0.25 3.10 -16.57
CA ARG A 41 0.17 3.05 -18.04
C ARG A 41 1.55 2.81 -18.61
N ALA A 42 1.62 2.02 -19.68
CA ALA A 42 2.85 1.82 -20.43
C ALA A 42 3.19 3.04 -21.28
N ILE A 43 4.45 3.44 -21.32
CA ILE A 43 4.98 4.37 -22.32
C ILE A 43 4.94 3.65 -23.68
N PRO A 44 4.35 4.23 -24.75
CA PRO A 44 4.08 3.50 -26.00
C PRO A 44 5.29 2.84 -26.66
N VAL A 45 6.47 3.47 -26.56
CA VAL A 45 7.69 3.00 -27.23
C VAL A 45 8.49 2.04 -26.34
N SER A 46 8.71 2.39 -25.07
CA SER A 46 9.56 1.58 -24.17
C SER A 46 8.80 0.43 -23.49
N GLY A 47 7.47 0.52 -23.39
CA GLY A 47 6.66 -0.41 -22.61
C GLY A 47 6.80 -0.24 -21.09
N GLU A 48 7.63 0.70 -20.62
CA GLU A 48 7.80 0.98 -19.19
C GLU A 48 6.47 1.41 -18.56
N LYS A 49 6.06 0.76 -17.48
CA LYS A 49 4.82 1.07 -16.77
C LYS A 49 5.07 2.14 -15.72
N LEU A 50 4.52 3.32 -15.93
CA LEU A 50 4.58 4.43 -14.99
C LEU A 50 3.22 4.63 -14.30
N PRO A 51 3.19 5.03 -13.02
CA PRO A 51 1.99 5.57 -12.40
C PRO A 51 1.35 6.67 -13.26
N VAL A 52 0.02 6.69 -13.37
CA VAL A 52 -0.68 7.73 -14.15
C VAL A 52 -0.67 9.10 -13.47
N ILE A 53 -0.26 9.16 -12.20
CA ILE A 53 -0.09 10.39 -11.42
C ILE A 53 1.39 10.59 -11.11
N GLY A 54 1.93 11.76 -11.48
CA GLY A 54 3.27 12.22 -11.13
C GLY A 54 3.23 13.47 -10.24
N LEU A 55 4.41 13.88 -9.76
CA LEU A 55 4.61 15.08 -8.94
C LEU A 55 5.43 16.12 -9.72
N GLY A 56 4.78 17.22 -10.11
CA GLY A 56 5.47 18.37 -10.72
C GLY A 56 6.02 19.33 -9.67
N THR A 57 7.16 19.94 -9.95
CA THR A 57 7.88 20.79 -8.99
C THR A 57 7.78 22.30 -9.25
N TRP A 58 7.25 22.71 -10.41
CA TRP A 58 7.17 24.13 -10.79
C TRP A 58 6.41 24.98 -9.76
N ARG A 59 7.04 26.07 -9.30
CA ARG A 59 6.56 27.03 -8.28
C ARG A 59 6.38 26.46 -6.87
N ALA A 60 5.88 25.25 -6.73
CA ALA A 60 5.60 24.64 -5.43
C ALA A 60 6.88 24.28 -4.65
N PHE A 61 7.96 23.92 -5.37
CA PHE A 61 9.25 23.56 -4.79
C PHE A 61 10.32 24.66 -4.96
N ASP A 62 9.98 25.79 -5.59
CA ASP A 62 10.85 26.97 -5.64
C ASP A 62 10.72 27.78 -4.33
N VAL A 63 11.19 27.18 -3.24
CA VAL A 63 11.13 27.74 -1.89
C VAL A 63 12.52 27.96 -1.34
N ASP A 64 12.62 28.80 -0.31
CA ASP A 64 13.89 28.98 0.38
C ASP A 64 14.31 27.70 1.13
N PRO A 65 15.59 27.28 1.08
CA PRO A 65 16.12 26.17 1.85
C PRO A 65 15.88 26.26 3.37
N ALA A 66 15.72 27.47 3.92
CA ALA A 66 15.42 27.68 5.34
C ALA A 66 13.91 27.83 5.64
N ALA A 67 13.04 27.79 4.63
CA ALA A 67 11.61 28.01 4.82
C ALA A 67 10.94 26.84 5.57
N ASP A 68 10.03 27.19 6.49
CA ASP A 68 9.17 26.22 7.18
C ASP A 68 8.35 25.34 6.22
N THR A 69 8.05 25.86 5.02
CA THR A 69 7.38 25.14 3.93
C THR A 69 8.10 23.86 3.53
N ARG A 70 9.43 23.74 3.74
CA ARG A 70 10.15 22.49 3.44
C ARG A 70 9.64 21.30 4.23
N ARG A 71 9.21 21.49 5.47
CA ARG A 71 8.64 20.40 6.28
C ARG A 71 7.35 19.87 5.63
N GLN A 72 6.52 20.76 5.10
CA GLN A 72 5.30 20.38 4.39
C GLN A 72 5.64 19.65 3.08
N LEU A 73 6.61 20.13 2.31
CA LEU A 73 7.06 19.46 1.08
C LEU A 73 7.66 18.08 1.37
N GLN A 74 8.38 17.93 2.49
CA GLN A 74 8.89 16.64 2.96
C GLN A 74 7.75 15.66 3.28
N GLU A 75 6.69 16.12 3.96
CA GLU A 75 5.49 15.32 4.23
C GLU A 75 4.76 14.92 2.95
N VAL A 76 4.61 15.85 2.00
CA VAL A 76 4.02 15.60 0.69
C VAL A 76 4.81 14.51 -0.06
N LEU A 77 6.14 14.64 -0.13
CA LEU A 77 6.99 13.68 -0.82
C LEU A 77 6.96 12.29 -0.14
N SER A 78 7.03 12.26 1.19
CA SER A 78 6.90 11.04 2.00
C SER A 78 5.57 10.33 1.71
N LEU A 79 4.46 11.07 1.72
CA LEU A 79 3.14 10.51 1.43
C LEU A 79 3.03 10.04 -0.02
N PHE A 80 3.53 10.83 -0.97
CA PHE A 80 3.53 10.49 -2.39
C PHE A 80 4.21 9.13 -2.63
N VAL A 81 5.41 8.92 -2.09
CA VAL A 81 6.14 7.65 -2.26
C VAL A 81 5.44 6.51 -1.51
N LYS A 82 4.93 6.76 -0.30
CA LYS A 82 4.17 5.78 0.50
C LYS A 82 2.91 5.29 -0.22
N LEU A 83 2.25 6.16 -0.98
CA LEU A 83 1.08 5.84 -1.80
C LEU A 83 1.44 5.31 -3.19
N GLY A 84 2.71 5.01 -3.45
CA GLY A 84 3.17 4.37 -4.69
C GLY A 84 3.51 5.34 -5.83
N GLY A 85 3.63 6.64 -5.55
CA GLY A 85 4.19 7.62 -6.47
C GLY A 85 5.65 7.32 -6.81
N ARG A 86 6.03 7.49 -8.08
CA ARG A 86 7.37 7.17 -8.60
C ARG A 86 7.93 8.18 -9.61
N VAL A 87 7.12 9.11 -10.10
CA VAL A 87 7.51 10.04 -11.16
C VAL A 87 7.53 11.46 -10.61
N VAL A 88 8.70 12.10 -10.68
CA VAL A 88 8.92 13.50 -10.31
C VAL A 88 9.34 14.25 -11.56
N ASP A 89 8.67 15.36 -11.84
CA ASP A 89 8.98 16.25 -12.96
C ASP A 89 9.62 17.55 -12.46
N THR A 90 10.80 17.87 -13.00
CA THR A 90 11.59 19.03 -12.59
C THR A 90 12.41 19.58 -13.75
N SER A 91 13.00 20.77 -13.56
CA SER A 91 13.75 21.48 -14.59
C SER A 91 14.69 22.51 -13.98
N PRO A 92 15.86 22.77 -14.59
CA PRO A 92 16.77 23.84 -14.16
C PRO A 92 16.14 25.24 -14.29
N MET A 93 15.04 25.37 -15.03
CA MET A 93 14.30 26.64 -15.13
C MET A 93 13.30 26.86 -13.99
N TYR A 94 13.06 25.87 -13.12
CA TYR A 94 12.06 25.95 -12.04
C TYR A 94 12.63 26.56 -10.75
N GLY A 95 13.58 27.49 -10.87
CA GLY A 95 14.23 28.14 -9.74
C GLY A 95 14.98 27.12 -8.88
N ARG A 96 14.71 27.12 -7.57
CA ARG A 96 15.36 26.21 -6.61
C ARG A 96 14.75 24.80 -6.56
N ALA A 97 13.78 24.50 -7.42
CA ALA A 97 13.03 23.25 -7.36
C ALA A 97 13.89 21.99 -7.45
N GLU A 98 14.89 21.93 -8.35
CA GLU A 98 15.79 20.78 -8.50
C GLU A 98 16.63 20.53 -7.24
N GLU A 99 17.18 21.59 -6.65
CA GLU A 99 17.96 21.53 -5.41
C GLU A 99 17.07 21.08 -4.24
N VAL A 100 15.91 21.72 -4.07
CA VAL A 100 14.99 21.43 -2.96
C VAL A 100 14.49 19.99 -3.03
N ILE A 101 14.05 19.51 -4.21
CA ILE A 101 13.55 18.13 -4.32
C ILE A 101 14.67 17.11 -4.11
N GLY A 102 15.89 17.37 -4.61
CA GLY A 102 17.05 16.50 -4.41
C GLY A 102 17.44 16.36 -2.93
N ASP A 103 17.43 17.48 -2.20
CA ASP A 103 17.67 17.49 -0.76
C ASP A 103 16.61 16.70 0.01
N LEU A 104 15.33 16.88 -0.35
CA LEU A 104 14.21 16.19 0.31
C LEU A 104 14.26 14.67 0.07
N ILE A 105 14.53 14.24 -1.17
CA ILE A 105 14.73 12.84 -1.53
C ILE A 105 15.87 12.24 -0.70
N SER A 106 17.00 12.95 -0.62
CA SER A 106 18.18 12.52 0.15
C SER A 106 17.89 12.41 1.64
N THR A 107 17.22 13.42 2.21
CA THR A 107 16.84 13.48 3.62
C THR A 107 15.90 12.34 4.01
N LEU A 108 14.96 11.99 3.12
CA LEU A 108 14.00 10.90 3.34
C LEU A 108 14.58 9.52 3.02
N GLY A 109 15.77 9.43 2.45
CA GLY A 109 16.37 8.17 2.02
C GLY A 109 15.59 7.47 0.90
N ILE A 110 14.89 8.24 0.06
CA ILE A 110 14.16 7.74 -1.10
C ILE A 110 15.16 7.47 -2.23
N ARG A 111 14.95 6.39 -2.99
CA ARG A 111 15.80 5.98 -4.13
C ARG A 111 14.94 5.67 -5.34
#